data_AF-A0A1H7NRD3-F1
#
_entry.id   AF-A0A1H7NRD3-F1
#
_cell.length_a   1.000
_cell.length_b   1.000
_cell.length_c   1.000
_cell.angle_alpha   90.00
_cell.angle_beta   90.00
_cell.angle_gamma   90.00
#
_symmetry.space_group_name_H-M   'P 1'
#
loop_
_entity.id
_entity.type
_entity.pdbx_description
1 polymer ?
#
loop_
_entity_poly.entity_id
_entity_poly.type
_entity_poly.pdbx_seq_one_letter_code
_entity_poly.pdbx_strand_id
1 'polypeptide(L)'
;MSDTRGGWELPISEHELTRLTEDLDEAHRTYLPAMHASAAELTEQIRDQQTARARKGSGLAGQASRRGFLLGAGGVAAAFALAACSSSGNAPSAAGASGAAGGAGSASPSSMYTGDLQVVALATALENQAVGAYTAALAAAKAGKLGTVPAAVGTFAQTAMSQHSDHAKAWNAVLTGAGKPAITDVPLSNQPATLQALGAVTDVGGVAKLALMLEQQAAETYLFATYNVTSPGGIATAATIAPVEAMHAAILNYVLGQYPVPDDFLGVDKAASPSLLTV
;
A
#
# COMPACT_ATOMS: atom_id res chain seq x y z
N MET A 1 -12.18 -31.86 34.88
CA MET A 1 -12.78 -31.78 33.53
C MET A 1 -13.94 -30.82 33.65
N SER A 2 -13.70 -29.54 33.39
CA SER A 2 -14.69 -28.48 33.58
C SER A 2 -15.36 -28.22 32.24
N ASP A 3 -16.64 -28.60 32.15
CA ASP A 3 -17.55 -28.24 31.08
C ASP A 3 -17.79 -26.72 31.09
N THR A 4 -17.05 -25.98 30.24
CA THR A 4 -17.44 -24.63 29.81
C THR A 4 -17.86 -24.66 28.35
N ARG A 5 -19.16 -24.88 28.20
CA ARG A 5 -20.06 -24.51 27.10
C ARG A 5 -19.47 -23.47 26.12
N GLY A 6 -19.06 -23.92 24.93
CA GLY A 6 -19.16 -23.21 23.64
C GLY A 6 -18.44 -21.88 23.43
N GLY A 7 -17.60 -21.40 24.35
CA GLY A 7 -16.82 -20.18 24.18
C GLY A 7 -15.50 -20.45 23.44
N TRP A 8 -15.02 -19.47 22.67
CA TRP A 8 -13.64 -19.48 22.18
C TRP A 8 -12.65 -19.41 23.36
N GLU A 9 -11.57 -20.18 23.30
CA GLU A 9 -10.50 -20.20 24.29
C GLU A 9 -9.18 -19.80 23.62
N LEU A 10 -8.36 -19.00 24.31
CA LEU A 10 -7.07 -18.56 23.80
C LEU A 10 -6.09 -19.75 23.77
N PRO A 11 -5.54 -20.15 22.60
CA PRO A 11 -4.70 -21.35 22.50
C PRO A 11 -3.30 -21.22 23.09
N ILE A 12 -2.85 -19.99 23.35
CA ILE A 12 -1.57 -19.68 24.01
C ILE A 12 -1.82 -19.03 25.36
N SER A 13 -0.80 -18.99 26.22
CA SER A 13 -0.94 -18.30 27.52
C SER A 13 -1.04 -16.78 27.33
N GLU A 14 -1.76 -16.10 28.23
CA GLU A 14 -1.78 -14.62 28.21
C GLU A 14 -0.38 -14.02 28.40
N HIS A 15 0.48 -14.67 29.18
CA HIS A 15 1.88 -14.26 29.35
C HIS A 15 2.66 -14.34 28.03
N GLU A 16 2.50 -15.42 27.27
CA GLU A 16 3.13 -15.58 25.96
C GLU A 16 2.64 -14.54 24.96
N LEU A 17 1.32 -14.29 24.89
CA LEU A 17 0.77 -13.25 24.02
C LEU A 17 1.26 -11.85 24.42
N THR A 18 1.37 -11.58 25.72
CA THR A 18 1.92 -10.31 26.23
C THR A 18 3.36 -10.13 25.77
N ARG A 19 4.21 -11.14 25.94
CA ARG A 19 5.61 -11.10 25.49
C ARG A 19 5.71 -10.87 23.97
N LEU A 20 4.94 -11.60 23.17
CA LEU A 20 4.93 -11.41 21.71
C LEU A 20 4.51 -9.99 21.32
N THR A 21 3.55 -9.42 22.05
CA THR A 21 3.11 -8.02 21.84
C THR A 21 4.18 -7.01 22.24
N GLU A 22 4.94 -7.27 23.31
CA GLU A 22 6.08 -6.44 23.71
C GLU A 22 7.21 -6.48 22.67
N ASP A 23 7.56 -7.67 22.17
CA ASP A 23 8.56 -7.86 21.12
C ASP A 23 8.15 -7.14 19.82
N LEU A 24 6.86 -7.20 19.45
CA LEU A 24 6.27 -6.44 18.35
C LEU A 24 6.38 -4.92 18.54
N ASP A 25 6.00 -4.43 19.72
CA ASP A 25 6.01 -3.00 20.03
C ASP A 25 7.43 -2.44 20.10
N GLU A 26 8.40 -3.21 20.60
CA GLU A 26 9.81 -2.87 20.52
C GLU A 26 10.27 -2.76 19.07
N ALA A 27 10.02 -3.79 18.24
CA ALA A 27 10.41 -3.78 16.83
C ALA A 27 9.82 -2.56 16.09
N HIS A 28 8.53 -2.28 16.25
CA HIS A 28 7.88 -1.11 15.67
C HIS A 28 8.58 0.19 16.07
N ARG A 29 8.80 0.40 17.38
CA ARG A 29 9.45 1.62 17.88
C ARG A 29 10.89 1.76 17.38
N THR A 30 11.63 0.66 17.25
CA THR A 30 13.00 0.67 16.72
C THR A 30 13.03 1.16 15.28
N TYR A 31 12.08 0.73 14.44
CA TYR A 31 12.06 1.07 13.01
C TYR A 31 11.22 2.30 12.66
N LEU A 32 10.38 2.79 13.56
CA LEU A 32 9.52 3.97 13.35
C LEU A 32 10.30 5.21 12.87
N PRO A 33 11.49 5.55 13.41
CA PRO A 33 12.28 6.67 12.88
C PRO A 33 12.73 6.46 11.43
N ALA A 34 13.08 5.23 11.03
CA ALA A 34 13.49 4.91 9.67
C ALA A 34 12.30 4.98 8.69
N MET A 35 11.12 4.56 9.14
CA MET A 35 9.86 4.73 8.40
C MET A 35 9.59 6.21 8.12
N HIS A 36 9.68 7.06 9.14
CA HIS A 36 9.48 8.50 8.96
C HIS A 36 10.53 9.13 8.03
N ALA A 37 11.80 8.72 8.15
CA ALA A 37 12.86 9.21 7.28
C ALA A 37 12.64 8.83 5.81
N SER A 38 12.26 7.58 5.53
CA SER A 38 11.97 7.13 4.17
C SER A 38 10.72 7.80 3.59
N ALA A 39 9.69 8.06 4.39
CA ALA A 39 8.50 8.81 3.97
C ALA A 39 8.84 10.27 3.63
N ALA A 40 9.72 10.91 4.41
CA ALA A 40 10.23 12.23 4.09
C ALA A 40 11.03 12.24 2.77
N GLU A 41 11.92 11.25 2.57
CA GLU A 41 12.67 11.10 1.31
C GLU A 41 11.74 10.91 0.11
N LEU A 42 10.71 10.07 0.25
CA LEU A 42 9.68 9.89 -0.78
C LEU A 42 9.00 11.22 -1.14
N THR A 43 8.67 12.02 -0.13
CA THR A 43 8.04 13.33 -0.32
C THR A 43 8.93 14.25 -1.17
N GLU A 44 10.23 14.29 -0.88
CA GLU A 44 11.21 15.08 -1.63
C GLU A 44 11.32 14.59 -3.08
N GLN A 45 11.43 13.27 -3.28
CA GLN A 45 11.48 12.66 -4.61
C GLN A 45 10.24 13.01 -5.45
N ILE A 46 9.04 12.98 -4.86
CA ILE A 46 7.80 13.36 -5.54
C ILE A 46 7.82 14.84 -5.95
N ARG A 47 8.26 15.75 -5.07
CA ARG A 47 8.36 17.18 -5.37
C ARG A 47 9.36 17.48 -6.49
N ASP A 48 10.49 16.78 -6.50
CA ASP A 48 11.50 16.91 -7.54
C ASP A 48 10.97 16.43 -8.90
N GLN A 49 10.26 15.30 -8.92
CA GLN A 49 9.60 14.81 -10.13
C GLN A 49 8.53 15.79 -10.66
N GLN A 50 7.70 16.36 -9.77
CA GLN A 50 6.72 17.38 -10.15
C GLN A 50 7.38 18.63 -10.73
N THR A 51 8.45 19.12 -10.10
CA THR A 51 9.21 20.28 -10.57
C THR A 51 9.86 20.01 -11.93
N ALA A 52 10.44 18.83 -12.12
CA ALA A 52 11.02 18.43 -13.40
C ALA A 52 9.97 18.34 -14.52
N ARG A 53 8.78 17.82 -14.22
CA ARG A 53 7.64 17.77 -15.16
C ARG A 53 7.16 19.18 -15.53
N ALA A 54 7.02 20.08 -14.55
CA ALA A 54 6.63 21.47 -14.80
C ALA A 54 7.64 22.20 -15.70
N ARG A 55 8.95 22.00 -15.49
CA ARG A 55 10.01 22.56 -16.35
C ARG A 55 9.96 22.01 -17.79
N LYS A 56 9.71 20.71 -17.95
CA LYS A 56 9.57 20.08 -19.28
C LYS A 56 8.30 20.55 -20.01
N GLY A 57 7.17 20.69 -19.31
CA GLY A 57 5.91 21.19 -19.86
C GLY A 57 5.96 22.67 -20.26
N SER A 58 6.71 23.49 -19.53
CA SER A 58 6.98 24.89 -19.87
C SER A 58 7.93 25.06 -21.08
N GLY A 59 8.65 24.01 -21.46
CA GLY A 59 9.64 24.01 -22.55
C GLY A 59 9.10 24.23 -23.97
N LEU A 60 7.77 24.19 -24.17
CA LEU A 60 7.13 24.53 -25.46
C LEU A 60 6.68 26.01 -25.56
N ALA A 61 6.66 26.75 -24.45
CA ALA A 61 6.36 28.19 -24.43
C ALA A 61 7.63 29.07 -24.29
N GLY A 62 8.79 28.47 -24.03
CA GLY A 62 10.04 29.19 -23.73
C GLY A 62 11.20 28.97 -24.71
N GLN A 63 11.02 28.22 -25.80
CA GLN A 63 12.06 28.00 -26.82
C GLN A 63 12.00 28.99 -28.00
N ALA A 64 11.65 30.25 -27.73
CA ALA A 64 12.33 31.36 -28.40
C ALA A 64 13.62 31.69 -27.63
N SER A 65 14.47 30.67 -27.42
CA SER A 65 15.79 30.86 -26.82
C SER A 65 16.71 31.44 -27.88
N ARG A 66 17.46 32.47 -27.48
CA ARG A 66 18.32 33.38 -28.27
C ARG A 66 19.32 32.71 -29.24
N ARG A 67 19.44 31.37 -29.22
CA ARG A 67 20.25 30.58 -30.16
C ARG A 67 19.62 30.40 -31.55
N GLY A 68 18.30 30.57 -31.70
CA GLY A 68 17.64 30.57 -33.01
C GLY A 68 17.73 31.90 -33.77
N PHE A 69 18.03 33.00 -33.09
CA PHE A 69 18.08 34.34 -33.70
C PHE A 69 19.41 34.62 -34.43
N LEU A 70 20.48 33.88 -34.14
CA LEU A 70 21.79 34.05 -34.79
C LEU A 70 22.07 33.03 -35.91
N LEU A 71 21.07 32.27 -36.35
CA LEU A 71 21.16 31.38 -37.52
C LEU A 71 20.26 31.85 -38.68
N GLY A 72 19.57 32.98 -38.53
CA GLY A 72 18.59 33.48 -39.50
C GLY A 72 19.07 34.57 -40.46
N ALA A 73 20.34 35.01 -40.40
CA ALA A 73 20.84 36.05 -41.29
C ALA A 73 22.32 35.83 -41.65
N GLY A 74 22.56 35.16 -42.79
CA GLY A 74 23.85 35.25 -43.49
C GLY A 74 24.32 33.98 -44.20
N GLY A 75 24.27 33.98 -45.54
CA GLY A 75 25.38 33.46 -46.35
C GLY A 75 25.34 32.01 -46.86
N VAL A 76 24.70 31.86 -48.02
CA VAL A 76 25.15 31.14 -49.25
C VAL A 76 26.37 30.19 -49.18
N ALA A 77 26.13 28.97 -49.69
CA ALA A 77 27.02 28.03 -50.40
C ALA A 77 28.12 27.24 -49.63
N ALA A 78 27.99 25.91 -49.65
CA ALA A 78 28.81 25.03 -50.49
C ALA A 78 28.39 23.55 -50.30
N ALA A 79 28.23 22.86 -51.43
CA ALA A 79 27.88 21.45 -51.51
C ALA A 79 29.06 20.55 -51.17
N PHE A 80 28.81 19.44 -50.45
CA PHE A 80 29.54 18.20 -50.65
C PHE A 80 28.54 17.04 -50.61
N ALA A 81 28.30 16.48 -51.79
CA ALA A 81 27.66 15.19 -51.96
C ALA A 81 28.72 14.10 -51.75
N LEU A 82 28.42 13.12 -50.89
CA LEU A 82 29.04 11.80 -50.92
C LEU A 82 27.93 10.76 -50.75
N ALA A 83 27.76 9.97 -51.80
CA ALA A 83 26.82 8.86 -51.92
C ALA A 83 27.47 7.53 -51.51
N ALA A 84 26.61 6.51 -51.44
CA ALA A 84 26.86 5.06 -51.33
C ALA A 84 26.92 4.51 -49.88
N CYS A 85 26.29 3.39 -49.51
CA CYS A 85 25.92 2.21 -50.30
C CYS A 85 24.55 1.61 -49.91
N SER A 86 23.97 0.94 -50.91
CA SER A 86 22.73 0.18 -50.95
C SER A 86 22.97 -1.32 -50.67
N SER A 87 21.96 -2.00 -50.10
CA SER A 87 21.47 -3.35 -50.47
C SER A 87 20.18 -3.59 -49.66
N SER A 88 18.95 -3.65 -50.20
CA SER A 88 18.30 -4.52 -51.22
C SER A 88 18.01 -5.95 -50.74
N GLY A 89 16.73 -6.28 -50.47
CA GLY A 89 16.25 -7.67 -50.61
C GLY A 89 15.06 -8.17 -49.75
N ASN A 90 13.84 -7.99 -50.29
CA ASN A 90 12.69 -8.94 -50.34
C ASN A 90 11.83 -9.37 -49.11
N ALA A 91 10.50 -9.19 -49.27
CA ALA A 91 9.36 -9.56 -48.40
C ALA A 91 8.99 -11.08 -48.43
N PRO A 92 8.05 -11.63 -47.61
CA PRO A 92 6.59 -11.41 -47.79
C PRO A 92 5.70 -11.43 -46.51
N SER A 93 4.42 -11.10 -46.72
CA SER A 93 3.30 -11.04 -45.77
C SER A 93 2.86 -12.39 -45.16
N ALA A 94 2.28 -12.35 -43.96
CA ALA A 94 1.23 -13.29 -43.54
C ALA A 94 0.28 -12.65 -42.51
N ALA A 95 -1.00 -12.63 -42.84
CA ALA A 95 -2.11 -12.23 -41.99
C ALA A 95 -2.49 -13.35 -41.00
N GLY A 96 -2.98 -12.96 -39.81
CA GLY A 96 -3.51 -13.90 -38.82
C GLY A 96 -4.28 -13.21 -37.69
N ALA A 97 -5.57 -12.96 -37.92
CA ALA A 97 -6.69 -12.86 -36.98
C ALA A 97 -6.49 -12.16 -35.61
N SER A 98 -6.84 -10.88 -35.54
CA SER A 98 -7.24 -10.20 -34.29
C SER A 98 -8.76 -10.25 -34.11
N GLY A 99 -9.23 -11.16 -33.26
CA GLY A 99 -10.59 -11.12 -32.72
C GLY A 99 -10.70 -10.01 -31.69
N ALA A 100 -11.08 -8.82 -32.12
CA ALA A 100 -11.42 -7.71 -31.23
C ALA A 100 -12.84 -7.93 -30.66
N ALA A 101 -12.91 -8.48 -29.45
CA ALA A 101 -14.08 -8.26 -28.61
C ALA A 101 -13.98 -6.85 -28.03
N GLY A 102 -14.75 -5.93 -28.61
CA GLY A 102 -14.93 -4.58 -28.09
C GLY A 102 -15.62 -4.61 -26.73
N GLY A 103 -14.82 -4.64 -25.67
CA GLY A 103 -15.26 -4.21 -24.35
C GLY A 103 -15.29 -2.68 -24.34
N ALA A 104 -16.49 -2.11 -24.26
CA ALA A 104 -16.67 -0.70 -23.95
C ALA A 104 -15.87 -0.39 -22.68
N GLY A 105 -14.78 0.37 -22.82
CA GLY A 105 -14.00 0.85 -21.70
C GLY A 105 -14.88 1.75 -20.85
N SER A 106 -15.36 1.23 -19.73
CA SER A 106 -15.74 2.07 -18.60
C SER A 106 -14.49 2.89 -18.28
N ALA A 107 -14.50 4.17 -18.65
CA ALA A 107 -13.47 5.10 -18.23
C ALA A 107 -13.48 5.08 -16.71
N SER A 108 -12.46 4.46 -16.10
CA SER A 108 -12.22 4.60 -14.67
C SER A 108 -12.17 6.10 -14.38
N PRO A 109 -12.87 6.58 -13.34
CA PRO A 109 -12.72 7.97 -12.92
C PRO A 109 -11.22 8.24 -12.76
N SER A 110 -10.75 9.37 -13.27
CA SER A 110 -9.35 9.75 -13.12
C SER A 110 -9.06 9.86 -11.63
N SER A 111 -8.38 8.87 -11.06
CA SER A 111 -7.94 8.87 -9.67
C SER A 111 -7.17 10.16 -9.39
N MET A 112 -7.49 10.85 -8.28
CA MET A 112 -6.76 12.03 -7.83
C MET A 112 -5.26 11.74 -7.64
N TYR A 113 -4.96 10.48 -7.33
CA TYR A 113 -3.64 9.95 -7.06
C TYR A 113 -3.14 9.12 -8.26
N THR A 114 -1.91 9.35 -8.71
CA THR A 114 -1.34 8.66 -9.88
C THR A 114 0.09 8.22 -9.60
N GLY A 115 0.54 7.15 -10.24
CA GLY A 115 1.89 6.59 -10.01
C GLY A 115 2.09 6.19 -8.55
N ASP A 116 3.26 6.47 -7.99
CA ASP A 116 3.60 6.12 -6.60
C ASP A 116 2.61 6.74 -5.58
N LEU A 117 2.03 7.91 -5.86
CA LEU A 117 1.01 8.51 -4.99
C LEU A 117 -0.28 7.70 -4.92
N GLN A 118 -0.61 6.91 -5.94
CA GLN A 118 -1.77 6.00 -5.90
C GLN A 118 -1.53 4.85 -4.92
N VAL A 119 -0.30 4.34 -4.85
CA VAL A 119 0.10 3.31 -3.89
C VAL A 119 0.10 3.88 -2.46
N VAL A 120 0.64 5.09 -2.27
CA VAL A 120 0.59 5.79 -0.97
C VAL A 120 -0.85 6.01 -0.51
N ALA A 121 -1.73 6.45 -1.42
CA ALA A 121 -3.14 6.67 -1.10
C ALA A 121 -3.87 5.37 -0.72
N LEU A 122 -3.61 4.28 -1.47
CA LEU A 122 -4.12 2.96 -1.14
C LEU A 122 -3.62 2.48 0.22
N ALA A 123 -2.31 2.61 0.49
CA ALA A 123 -1.71 2.23 1.77
C ALA A 123 -2.36 2.99 2.93
N THR A 124 -2.48 4.31 2.86
CA THR A 124 -3.18 5.11 3.88
C THR A 124 -4.60 4.63 4.13
N ALA A 125 -5.35 4.30 3.06
CA ALA A 125 -6.72 3.81 3.18
C ALA A 125 -6.81 2.42 3.84
N LEU A 126 -5.84 1.54 3.58
CA LEU A 126 -5.73 0.23 4.25
C LEU A 126 -5.39 0.39 5.74
N GLU A 127 -4.46 1.29 6.08
CA GLU A 127 -4.13 1.58 7.47
C GLU A 127 -5.34 2.13 8.24
N ASN A 128 -6.09 3.05 7.62
CA ASN A 128 -7.34 3.56 8.21
C ASN A 128 -8.41 2.45 8.34
N GLN A 129 -8.46 1.49 7.41
CA GLN A 129 -9.33 0.31 7.50
C GLN A 129 -8.98 -0.54 8.72
N ALA A 130 -7.68 -0.82 8.93
CA ALA A 130 -7.20 -1.59 10.08
C ALA A 130 -7.47 -0.86 11.40
N VAL A 131 -7.15 0.45 11.50
CA VAL A 131 -7.48 1.28 12.67
C VAL A 131 -8.97 1.21 12.99
N GLY A 132 -9.83 1.35 11.98
CA GLY A 132 -11.28 1.27 12.14
C GLY A 132 -11.74 -0.11 12.61
N ALA A 133 -11.19 -1.19 12.05
CA ALA A 133 -11.50 -2.56 12.42
C ALA A 133 -11.12 -2.87 13.87
N TYR A 134 -9.89 -2.55 14.30
CA TYR A 134 -9.46 -2.73 15.68
C TYR A 134 -10.24 -1.86 16.67
N THR A 135 -10.55 -0.60 16.30
CA THR A 135 -11.40 0.28 17.12
C THR A 135 -12.76 -0.36 17.38
N ALA A 136 -13.41 -0.87 16.33
CA ALA A 136 -14.71 -1.50 16.44
C ALA A 136 -14.65 -2.86 17.18
N ALA A 137 -13.58 -3.64 17.01
CA ALA A 137 -13.33 -4.86 17.78
C ALA A 137 -13.21 -4.58 19.28
N LEU A 138 -12.41 -3.57 19.67
CA LEU A 138 -12.25 -3.13 21.05
C LEU A 138 -13.57 -2.60 21.64
N ALA A 139 -14.36 -1.88 20.85
CA ALA A 139 -15.68 -1.42 21.26
C ALA A 139 -16.65 -2.60 21.47
N ALA A 140 -16.63 -3.60 20.59
CA ALA A 140 -17.44 -4.81 20.71
C ALA A 140 -17.05 -5.63 21.96
N ALA A 141 -15.74 -5.76 22.23
CA ALA A 141 -15.21 -6.37 23.45
C ALA A 141 -15.72 -5.64 24.71
N LYS A 142 -15.58 -4.31 24.75
CA LYS A 142 -16.06 -3.49 25.88
C LYS A 142 -17.58 -3.59 26.10
N ALA A 143 -18.34 -3.77 25.02
CA ALA A 143 -19.79 -3.98 25.07
C ALA A 143 -20.19 -5.43 25.41
N GLY A 144 -19.23 -6.34 25.64
CA GLY A 144 -19.49 -7.75 25.95
C GLY A 144 -19.98 -8.58 24.76
N LYS A 145 -19.92 -8.05 23.54
CA LYS A 145 -20.42 -8.72 22.33
C LYS A 145 -19.58 -9.92 21.90
N LEU A 146 -18.32 -9.98 22.35
CA LEU A 146 -17.36 -11.04 22.01
C LEU A 146 -17.21 -12.09 23.12
N GLY A 147 -18.07 -12.04 24.15
CA GLY A 147 -17.90 -12.84 25.36
C GLY A 147 -16.76 -12.34 26.24
N THR A 148 -16.14 -13.26 26.99
CA THR A 148 -14.95 -12.96 27.80
C THR A 148 -13.74 -12.79 26.90
N VAL A 149 -13.13 -11.60 26.93
CA VAL A 149 -11.93 -11.28 26.16
C VAL A 149 -10.72 -11.33 27.09
N PRO A 150 -9.72 -12.20 26.84
CA PRO A 150 -8.46 -12.21 27.60
C PRO A 150 -7.78 -10.84 27.57
N ALA A 151 -7.18 -10.42 28.67
CA ALA A 151 -6.60 -9.08 28.77
C ALA A 151 -5.46 -8.89 27.76
N ALA A 152 -4.62 -9.91 27.59
CA ALA A 152 -3.54 -9.90 26.60
C ALA A 152 -4.02 -9.71 25.15
N VAL A 153 -5.21 -10.23 24.78
CA VAL A 153 -5.81 -10.00 23.45
C VAL A 153 -6.21 -8.54 23.28
N GLY A 154 -6.80 -7.95 24.33
CA GLY A 154 -7.13 -6.53 24.33
C GLY A 154 -5.89 -5.63 24.22
N THR A 155 -4.78 -5.99 24.87
CA THR A 155 -3.50 -5.29 24.77
C THR A 155 -2.93 -5.37 23.35
N PHE A 156 -2.85 -6.57 22.77
CA PHE A 156 -2.41 -6.75 21.38
C PHE A 156 -3.23 -5.91 20.40
N ALA A 157 -4.56 -5.94 20.50
CA ALA A 157 -5.45 -5.16 19.64
C ALA A 157 -5.23 -3.64 19.77
N GLN A 158 -4.95 -3.13 20.98
CA GLN A 158 -4.62 -1.71 21.18
C GLN A 158 -3.26 -1.35 20.59
N THR A 159 -2.26 -2.24 20.75
CA THR A 159 -0.93 -2.06 20.17
C THR A 159 -1.00 -2.00 18.66
N ALA A 160 -1.57 -3.01 18.00
CA ALA A 160 -1.71 -3.05 16.54
C ALA A 160 -2.47 -1.82 16.01
N MET A 161 -3.59 -1.44 16.64
CA MET A 161 -4.34 -0.22 16.28
C MET A 161 -3.46 1.05 16.34
N SER A 162 -2.61 1.18 17.35
CA SER A 162 -1.70 2.32 17.47
C SER A 162 -0.64 2.32 16.37
N GLN A 163 -0.11 1.15 16.03
CA GLN A 163 0.91 1.00 14.99
C GLN A 163 0.36 1.34 13.61
N HIS A 164 -0.83 0.83 13.24
CA HIS A 164 -1.53 1.25 12.03
C HIS A 164 -1.81 2.76 11.99
N SER A 165 -2.13 3.37 13.14
CA SER A 165 -2.30 4.83 13.20
C SER A 165 -1.00 5.57 12.86
N ASP A 166 0.15 5.06 13.28
CA ASP A 166 1.45 5.64 12.95
C ASP A 166 1.81 5.41 11.47
N HIS A 167 1.51 4.24 10.92
CA HIS A 167 1.65 3.95 9.49
C HIS A 167 0.80 4.90 8.64
N ALA A 168 -0.48 5.06 8.98
CA ALA A 168 -1.40 5.99 8.31
C ALA A 168 -0.88 7.43 8.34
N LYS A 169 -0.29 7.87 9.47
CA LYS A 169 0.30 9.21 9.59
C LYS A 169 1.51 9.37 8.68
N ALA A 170 2.41 8.38 8.62
CA ALA A 170 3.58 8.45 7.76
C ALA A 170 3.20 8.53 6.27
N TRP A 171 2.25 7.72 5.83
CA TRP A 171 1.75 7.80 4.45
C TRP A 171 1.00 9.11 4.16
N ASN A 172 0.19 9.60 5.10
CA ASN A 172 -0.45 10.92 4.96
C ASN A 172 0.55 12.07 4.90
N ALA A 173 1.69 11.98 5.59
CA ALA A 173 2.75 12.98 5.49
C ALA A 173 3.29 13.06 4.05
N VAL A 174 3.38 11.93 3.34
CA VAL A 174 3.75 11.89 1.93
C VAL A 174 2.70 12.56 1.05
N LEU A 175 1.41 12.23 1.24
CA LEU A 175 0.31 12.82 0.45
C LEU A 175 0.28 14.34 0.61
N THR A 176 0.24 14.80 1.85
CA THR A 176 0.20 16.24 2.17
C THR A 176 1.47 16.96 1.73
N GLY A 177 2.62 16.32 1.90
CA GLY A 177 3.90 16.82 1.41
C GLY A 177 3.94 17.00 -0.12
N ALA A 178 3.25 16.14 -0.86
CA ALA A 178 3.08 16.22 -2.31
C ALA A 178 1.95 17.19 -2.76
N GLY A 179 1.35 17.94 -1.82
CA GLY A 179 0.24 18.85 -2.08
C GLY A 179 -1.09 18.16 -2.39
N LYS A 180 -1.25 16.90 -1.97
CA LYS A 180 -2.52 16.16 -2.04
C LYS A 180 -3.26 16.22 -0.70
N PRO A 181 -4.60 16.05 -0.69
CA PRO A 181 -5.34 15.90 0.55
C PRO A 181 -4.84 14.70 1.36
N ALA A 182 -4.91 14.81 2.69
CA ALA A 182 -4.79 13.64 3.56
C ALA A 182 -6.03 12.74 3.39
N ILE A 183 -5.85 11.44 3.54
CA ILE A 183 -6.92 10.44 3.63
C ILE A 183 -7.12 10.11 5.10
N THR A 184 -8.27 10.53 5.64
CA THR A 184 -8.66 10.32 7.04
C THR A 184 -9.86 9.39 7.19
N ASP A 185 -10.46 8.99 6.07
CA ASP A 185 -11.54 8.02 5.97
C ASP A 185 -11.02 6.70 5.35
N VAL A 186 -11.93 5.80 4.98
CA VAL A 186 -11.61 4.50 4.36
C VAL A 186 -12.22 4.44 2.96
N PRO A 187 -11.64 5.12 1.95
CA PRO A 187 -12.16 5.17 0.59
C PRO A 187 -11.84 3.88 -0.18
N LEU A 188 -12.26 2.74 0.36
CA LEU A 188 -12.07 1.42 -0.23
C LEU A 188 -13.41 0.80 -0.60
N SER A 189 -13.50 0.29 -1.83
CA SER A 189 -14.71 -0.38 -2.33
C SER A 189 -15.09 -1.64 -1.55
N ASN A 190 -14.13 -2.29 -0.88
CA ASN A 190 -14.38 -3.45 -0.01
C ASN A 190 -14.83 -3.07 1.42
N GLN A 191 -14.77 -1.79 1.81
CA GLN A 191 -15.06 -1.37 3.19
C GLN A 191 -16.46 -1.77 3.69
N PRO A 192 -17.54 -1.66 2.90
CA PRO A 192 -18.85 -2.13 3.35
C PRO A 192 -18.88 -3.62 3.71
N ALA A 193 -18.16 -4.46 2.94
CA ALA A 193 -18.07 -5.89 3.22
C ALA A 193 -17.26 -6.17 4.50
N THR A 194 -16.16 -5.44 4.73
CA THR A 194 -15.38 -5.51 5.97
C THR A 194 -16.24 -5.16 7.19
N LEU A 195 -17.01 -4.06 7.12
CA LEU A 195 -17.91 -3.65 8.20
C LEU A 195 -19.03 -4.66 8.45
N GLN A 196 -19.58 -5.25 7.38
CA GLN A 196 -20.60 -6.30 7.50
C GLN A 196 -20.03 -7.55 8.19
N ALA A 197 -18.83 -8.00 7.79
CA ALA A 197 -18.15 -9.13 8.40
C ALA A 197 -17.88 -8.86 9.88
N LEU A 198 -17.37 -7.67 10.23
CA LEU A 198 -17.12 -7.28 11.61
C LEU A 198 -18.40 -7.18 12.45
N GLY A 199 -19.52 -6.76 11.85
CA GLY A 199 -20.82 -6.74 12.53
C GLY A 199 -21.39 -8.12 12.84
N ALA A 200 -20.92 -9.17 12.13
CA ALA A 200 -21.41 -10.54 12.26
C ALA A 200 -20.62 -11.39 13.27
N VAL A 201 -19.42 -10.96 13.70
CA VAL A 201 -18.62 -11.73 14.67
C VAL A 201 -19.17 -11.62 16.08
N THR A 202 -19.19 -12.75 16.80
CA THR A 202 -19.78 -12.87 18.14
C THR A 202 -18.80 -13.38 19.20
N ASP A 203 -17.55 -13.62 18.81
CA ASP A 203 -16.50 -14.11 19.69
C ASP A 203 -15.12 -13.60 19.24
N VAL A 204 -14.12 -13.80 20.10
CA VAL A 204 -12.74 -13.36 19.85
C VAL A 204 -12.12 -14.08 18.65
N GLY A 205 -12.42 -15.36 18.44
CA GLY A 205 -11.89 -16.12 17.31
C GLY A 205 -12.37 -15.59 15.95
N GLY A 206 -13.64 -15.21 15.85
CA GLY A 206 -14.23 -14.61 14.66
C GLY A 206 -13.60 -13.26 14.33
N VAL A 207 -13.43 -12.39 15.32
CA VAL A 207 -12.78 -11.08 15.08
C VAL A 207 -11.29 -11.24 14.77
N ALA A 208 -10.58 -12.19 15.41
CA ALA A 208 -9.18 -12.46 15.13
C ALA A 208 -8.96 -13.00 13.71
N LYS A 209 -9.87 -13.83 13.18
CA LYS A 209 -9.83 -14.26 11.77
C LYS A 209 -9.99 -13.10 10.81
N LEU A 210 -10.92 -12.18 11.10
CA LEU A 210 -11.11 -11.00 10.27
C LEU A 210 -9.89 -10.08 10.32
N ALA A 211 -9.33 -9.85 11.50
CA ALA A 211 -8.08 -9.10 11.65
C ALA A 211 -6.96 -9.78 10.85
N LEU A 212 -6.78 -11.10 10.95
CA LEU A 212 -5.74 -11.83 10.23
C LEU A 212 -5.84 -11.64 8.71
N MET A 213 -7.06 -11.63 8.16
CA MET A 213 -7.26 -11.36 6.74
C MET A 213 -6.80 -9.95 6.34
N LEU A 214 -7.07 -8.94 7.19
CA LEU A 214 -6.65 -7.56 6.95
C LEU A 214 -5.12 -7.41 7.07
N GLU A 215 -4.49 -8.00 8.10
CA GLU A 215 -3.04 -7.98 8.29
C GLU A 215 -2.30 -8.66 7.14
N GLN A 216 -2.81 -9.81 6.67
CA GLN A 216 -2.23 -10.49 5.51
C GLN A 216 -2.37 -9.64 4.25
N GLN A 217 -3.52 -9.02 4.02
CA GLN A 217 -3.70 -8.10 2.89
C GLN A 217 -2.72 -6.92 2.99
N ALA A 218 -2.55 -6.31 4.17
CA ALA A 218 -1.61 -5.20 4.37
C ALA A 218 -0.16 -5.64 4.12
N ALA A 219 0.30 -6.72 4.79
CA ALA A 219 1.64 -7.26 4.65
C ALA A 219 1.98 -7.58 3.18
N GLU A 220 1.11 -8.33 2.50
CA GLU A 220 1.30 -8.70 1.09
C GLU A 220 1.25 -7.47 0.16
N THR A 221 0.44 -6.45 0.49
CA THR A 221 0.42 -5.17 -0.25
C THR A 221 1.75 -4.42 -0.13
N TYR A 222 2.32 -4.35 1.08
CA TYR A 222 3.60 -3.69 1.26
C TYR A 222 4.74 -4.44 0.60
N LEU A 223 4.74 -5.77 0.67
CA LEU A 223 5.69 -6.57 -0.09
C LEU A 223 5.56 -6.32 -1.59
N PHE A 224 4.33 -6.34 -2.14
CA PHE A 224 4.09 -5.99 -3.53
C PHE A 224 4.62 -4.59 -3.88
N ALA A 225 4.42 -3.59 -3.01
CA ALA A 225 4.90 -2.24 -3.20
C ALA A 225 6.43 -2.18 -3.31
N THR A 226 7.18 -2.98 -2.54
CA THR A 226 8.65 -3.01 -2.63
C THR A 226 9.18 -3.39 -4.03
N TYR A 227 8.39 -4.12 -4.83
CA TYR A 227 8.76 -4.54 -6.18
C TYR A 227 8.19 -3.65 -7.29
N ASN A 228 7.11 -2.92 -7.01
CA ASN A 228 6.32 -2.25 -8.06
C ASN A 228 6.30 -0.72 -7.96
N VAL A 229 6.67 -0.16 -6.80
CA VAL A 229 6.87 1.29 -6.64
C VAL A 229 8.21 1.70 -7.25
N THR A 230 8.25 2.86 -7.91
CA THR A 230 9.47 3.31 -8.61
C THR A 230 10.38 4.19 -7.76
N SER A 231 9.83 4.93 -6.81
CA SER A 231 10.59 5.76 -5.88
C SER A 231 11.38 4.92 -4.88
N PRO A 232 12.71 5.14 -4.73
CA PRO A 232 13.48 4.53 -3.65
C PRO A 232 12.90 4.80 -2.25
N GLY A 233 12.39 6.03 -2.02
CA GLY A 233 11.77 6.38 -0.73
C GLY A 233 10.54 5.52 -0.44
N GLY A 234 9.66 5.31 -1.43
CA GLY A 234 8.47 4.47 -1.26
C GLY A 234 8.76 2.99 -1.12
N ILE A 235 9.78 2.47 -1.80
CA ILE A 235 10.28 1.10 -1.57
C ILE A 235 10.76 0.97 -0.12
N ALA A 236 11.58 1.93 0.34
CA ALA A 236 12.10 1.92 1.71
C ALA A 236 10.99 2.02 2.77
N THR A 237 10.01 2.91 2.58
CA THR A 237 8.88 3.02 3.51
C THR A 237 8.05 1.74 3.57
N ALA A 238 7.71 1.17 2.42
CA ALA A 238 7.01 -0.12 2.39
C ALA A 238 7.83 -1.24 3.06
N ALA A 239 9.14 -1.27 2.84
CA ALA A 239 10.04 -2.24 3.45
C ALA A 239 10.20 -2.08 4.97
N THR A 240 9.98 -0.87 5.51
CA THR A 240 9.95 -0.66 6.98
C THR A 240 8.64 -1.09 7.63
N ILE A 241 7.54 -1.11 6.88
CA ILE A 241 6.20 -1.43 7.39
C ILE A 241 5.86 -2.92 7.23
N ALA A 242 6.20 -3.52 6.08
CA ALA A 242 5.86 -4.92 5.77
C ALA A 242 6.23 -5.92 6.89
N PRO A 243 7.40 -5.82 7.56
CA PRO A 243 7.73 -6.73 8.66
C PRO A 243 6.80 -6.60 9.87
N VAL A 244 6.33 -5.38 10.19
CA VAL A 244 5.42 -5.14 11.32
C VAL A 244 4.05 -5.77 11.04
N GLU A 245 3.52 -5.58 9.82
CA GLU A 245 2.26 -6.21 9.40
C GLU A 245 2.35 -7.74 9.40
N ALA A 246 3.50 -8.28 8.98
CA ALA A 246 3.75 -9.72 9.05
C ALA A 246 3.79 -10.24 10.50
N MET A 247 4.32 -9.45 11.44
CA MET A 247 4.30 -9.77 12.87
C MET A 247 2.88 -9.71 13.45
N HIS A 248 2.04 -8.74 13.05
CA HIS A 248 0.61 -8.73 13.40
C HIS A 248 -0.08 -10.03 12.98
N ALA A 249 0.10 -10.43 11.71
CA ALA A 249 -0.46 -11.67 11.18
C ALA A 249 0.05 -12.91 11.94
N ALA A 250 1.35 -12.96 12.25
CA ALA A 250 1.94 -14.07 12.99
C ALA A 250 1.39 -14.20 14.42
N ILE A 251 1.20 -13.09 15.13
CA ILE A 251 0.59 -13.08 16.47
C ILE A 251 -0.88 -13.50 16.40
N LEU A 252 -1.61 -13.06 15.38
CA LEU A 252 -3.00 -13.49 15.17
C LEU A 252 -3.11 -14.99 14.87
N ASN A 253 -2.15 -15.59 14.17
CA ASN A 253 -2.09 -17.03 14.01
C ASN A 253 -1.94 -17.74 15.37
N TYR A 254 -1.09 -17.24 16.28
CA TYR A 254 -1.01 -17.77 17.66
C TYR A 254 -2.34 -17.64 18.41
N VAL A 255 -3.00 -16.48 18.32
CA VAL A 255 -4.34 -16.26 18.90
C VAL A 255 -5.35 -17.26 18.33
N LEU A 256 -5.23 -17.64 17.07
CA LEU A 256 -6.10 -18.62 16.42
C LEU A 256 -5.67 -20.08 16.63
N GLY A 257 -4.56 -20.34 17.32
CA GLY A 257 -4.01 -21.68 17.52
C GLY A 257 -3.48 -22.31 16.23
N GLN A 258 -3.08 -21.46 15.28
CA GLN A 258 -2.51 -21.84 13.99
C GLN A 258 -0.98 -21.77 14.06
N TYR A 259 -0.30 -22.43 13.11
CA TYR A 259 1.14 -22.25 12.97
C TYR A 259 1.42 -20.77 12.64
N PRO A 260 2.36 -20.10 13.34
CA PRO A 260 2.50 -18.64 13.27
C PRO A 260 2.88 -18.12 11.89
N VAL A 261 3.64 -18.91 11.13
CA VAL A 261 4.14 -18.56 9.78
C VAL A 261 3.82 -19.73 8.85
N PRO A 262 2.55 -19.94 8.45
CA PRO A 262 2.11 -21.13 7.70
C PRO A 262 2.82 -21.31 6.36
N ASP A 263 3.33 -20.22 5.80
CA ASP A 263 4.07 -20.19 4.54
C ASP A 263 5.48 -19.63 4.80
N ASP A 264 6.52 -20.28 4.26
CA ASP A 264 7.92 -19.88 4.47
C ASP A 264 8.23 -18.46 3.97
N PHE A 265 7.43 -17.95 3.03
CA PHE A 265 7.59 -16.64 2.43
C PHE A 265 6.24 -15.91 2.38
N LEU A 266 6.30 -14.60 2.66
CA LEU A 266 5.16 -13.71 2.43
C LEU A 266 4.88 -13.63 0.92
N GLY A 267 3.62 -13.83 0.54
CA GLY A 267 3.15 -13.77 -0.84
C GLY A 267 2.75 -12.36 -1.29
N VAL A 268 2.17 -12.27 -2.48
CA VAL A 268 1.54 -11.05 -3.01
C VAL A 268 0.14 -11.31 -3.56
N ASP A 269 -0.42 -12.49 -3.33
CA ASP A 269 -1.70 -12.92 -3.90
C ASP A 269 -2.89 -12.21 -3.25
N LYS A 270 -2.72 -11.74 -2.00
CA LYS A 270 -3.70 -10.93 -1.26
C LYS A 270 -3.38 -9.44 -1.31
N ALA A 271 -2.37 -9.03 -2.07
CA ALA A 271 -2.05 -7.61 -2.22
C ALA A 271 -3.26 -6.85 -2.77
N ALA A 272 -3.57 -5.72 -2.12
CA ALA A 272 -4.65 -4.85 -2.52
C ALA A 272 -4.37 -4.24 -3.91
N SER A 273 -5.33 -4.38 -4.81
CA SER A 273 -5.27 -3.70 -6.11
C SER A 273 -5.48 -2.19 -5.93
N PRO A 274 -4.75 -1.31 -6.65
CA PRO A 274 -5.04 0.12 -6.73
C PRO A 274 -6.48 0.45 -7.14
N SER A 275 -7.20 -0.48 -7.78
CA SER A 275 -8.62 -0.33 -8.11
C SER A 275 -9.56 -0.41 -6.90
N LEU A 276 -9.07 -0.81 -5.72
CA LEU A 276 -9.87 -0.77 -4.50
C LEU A 276 -10.14 0.66 -4.04
N LEU A 277 -9.21 1.58 -4.32
CA LEU A 277 -9.32 2.99 -3.97
C LEU A 277 -10.45 3.66 -4.78
N THR A 278 -11.34 4.38 -4.09
CA THR A 278 -12.51 5.02 -4.70
C THR A 278 -12.34 6.52 -4.95
N VAL A 279 -11.13 7.06 -4.79
CA VAL A 279 -10.78 8.50 -4.86
C VAL A 279 -9.57 8.75 -5.75
#